data_AF-A0A8T5BAM8-F1
#
_entry.id   AF-A0A8T5BAM8-F1
#
_cell.length_a   1.000
_cell.length_b   1.000
_cell.length_c   1.000
_cell.angle_alpha   90.00
_cell.angle_beta   90.00
_cell.angle_gamma   90.00
#
_symmetry.space_group_name_H-M   'P 1'
#
loop_
_entity.id
_entity.type
_entity.pdbx_description
1 polymer ?
#
loop_
_entity_poly.entity_id
_entity_poly.type
_entity_poly.pdbx_seq_one_letter_code
_entity_poly.pdbx_strand_id
1 'polypeptide(L)' 'MGERGVRISVVCDVMANLEGSARPAVCLAEGLRERGWDVSMVSPAMLGDVEEELRSRGINRVNLG' A
#
# COMPACT_ATOMS: atom_id res chain seq x y z
N MET A 1 6.32 -3.20 27.17
CA MET A 1 4.96 -3.66 26.84
C MET A 1 4.77 -3.33 25.37
N GLY A 2 5.03 -4.30 24.48
CA GLY A 2 5.01 -4.05 23.04
C GLY A 2 3.58 -3.94 22.55
N GLU A 3 3.15 -2.73 22.22
CA GLU A 3 1.88 -2.52 21.52
C GLU A 3 1.99 -3.29 20.20
N ARG A 4 1.21 -4.37 20.04
CA ARG A 4 1.13 -5.06 18.75
C ARG A 4 0.48 -4.08 17.79
N GLY A 5 1.30 -3.36 17.03
CA GLY A 5 0.82 -2.44 16.00
C GLY A 5 -0.22 -3.13 15.12
N VAL A 6 -1.31 -2.43 14.84
CA VAL A 6 -2.37 -2.94 13.96
C VAL A 6 -1.77 -3.15 12.58
N ARG A 7 -1.93 -4.35 12.02
CA ARG A 7 -1.47 -4.68 10.67
C ARG A 7 -2.66 -4.74 9.72
N ILE A 8 -2.59 -4.00 8.61
CA ILE A 8 -3.66 -3.92 7.61
C ILE A 8 -3.11 -4.26 6.24
N SER A 9 -3.85 -5.09 5.51
CA SER A 9 -3.60 -5.38 4.10
C SER A 9 -4.71 -4.80 3.25
N VAL A 10 -4.35 -3.89 2.36
CA VAL A 10 -5.26 -3.32 1.35
C VAL A 10 -5.07 -4.11 0.07
N VAL A 11 -6.08 -4.87 -0.32
CA VAL A 11 -6.05 -5.68 -1.55
C VAL A 11 -6.60 -4.87 -2.70
N CYS A 12 -5.79 -4.72 -3.74
CA CYS A 12 -6.12 -4.00 -4.96
C CYS A 12 -6.13 -4.97 -6.15
N ASP A 13 -6.80 -4.57 -7.23
CA ASP A 13 -6.61 -5.18 -8.55
C ASP A 13 -5.23 -4.82 -9.12
N VAL A 14 -4.95 -5.14 -10.39
CA VAL A 14 -3.71 -4.75 -11.09
C VAL A 14 -3.47 -3.24 -10.96
N MET A 15 -2.28 -2.87 -10.50
CA MET A 15 -1.89 -1.48 -10.29
C MET A 15 -0.86 -1.05 -11.34
N ALA A 16 -1.35 -0.27 -12.31
CA ALA A 16 -0.51 0.30 -13.37
C ALA A 16 -0.01 1.71 -13.08
N ASN A 17 -0.74 2.46 -12.25
CA ASN A 17 -0.35 3.76 -11.72
C ASN A 17 -1.02 3.93 -10.34
N LEU A 18 -0.67 4.99 -9.61
CA LEU A 18 -1.33 5.35 -8.35
C LEU A 18 -2.54 6.29 -8.54
N GLU A 19 -2.93 6.53 -9.79
CA GLU A 19 -4.07 7.38 -10.15
C GLU A 19 -5.34 6.53 -10.40
N GLY A 20 -6.44 7.19 -10.74
CA GLY A 20 -7.70 6.53 -11.04
C GLY A 20 -8.21 5.66 -9.89
N SER A 21 -8.44 4.37 -10.15
CA SER A 21 -9.01 3.41 -9.20
C SER A 21 -8.07 3.06 -8.04
N ALA A 22 -6.75 3.21 -8.21
CA ALA A 22 -5.78 2.93 -7.15
C ALA A 22 -5.69 4.06 -6.12
N ARG A 23 -5.98 5.30 -6.52
CA ARG A 23 -5.80 6.51 -5.69
C ARG A 23 -6.52 6.46 -4.33
N PRO A 24 -7.81 6.05 -4.24
CA PRO A 24 -8.48 5.95 -2.94
C PRO A 24 -7.80 4.94 -1.99
N ALA A 25 -7.31 3.82 -2.53
CA ALA A 25 -6.61 2.80 -1.75
C ALA A 25 -5.25 3.33 -1.24
N VAL A 26 -4.54 4.10 -2.06
CA VAL A 26 -3.28 4.76 -1.67
C VAL A 26 -3.53 5.78 -0.57
N CYS A 27 -4.51 6.68 -0.73
CA CYS A 27 -4.84 7.67 0.30
C CYS A 27 -5.27 7.01 1.62
N LEU A 28 -6.02 5.91 1.55
CA LEU A 28 -6.35 5.13 2.74
C LEU A 28 -5.09 4.57 3.40
N ALA A 29 -4.20 3.95 2.63
CA ALA A 29 -2.96 3.38 3.16
C ALA A 29 -2.06 4.44 3.82
N GLU A 30 -1.96 5.64 3.23
CA GLU A 30 -1.24 6.78 3.82
C GLU A 30 -1.84 7.19 5.16
N GLY A 31 -3.15 7.44 5.23
CA GLY A 31 -3.80 7.85 6.47
C GLY A 31 -3.75 6.80 7.59
N LEU A 32 -3.76 5.51 7.23
CA LEU A 32 -3.59 4.41 8.17
C LEU A 32 -2.14 4.34 8.68
N ARG A 33 -1.16 4.55 7.80
CA ARG A 33 0.26 4.60 8.16
C ARG A 33 0.57 5.78 9.08
N GLU A 34 0.01 6.96 8.80
CA GLU A 34 0.15 8.15 9.66
C GLU A 34 -0.39 7.95 11.08
N ARG A 35 -1.32 7.00 11.26
CA ARG A 35 -1.80 6.56 12.58
C ARG A 35 -0.88 5.56 13.29
N GLY A 36 0.28 5.26 12.71
CA GLY A 36 1.27 4.33 13.26
C GLY A 36 0.95 2.86 13.00
N TRP A 37 0.08 2.55 12.03
CA TRP A 37 -0.29 1.18 11.70
C TRP A 37 0.65 0.62 10.62
N ASP A 38 0.88 -0.70 10.66
CA ASP A 38 1.67 -1.40 9.64
C ASP A 38 0.78 -1.74 8.45
N VAL A 39 0.93 -0.99 7.35
CA VAL A 39 0.05 -1.12 6.18
C VAL A 39 0.82 -1.71 5.01
N SER A 40 0.22 -2.75 4.41
CA SER A 40 0.69 -3.34 3.16
C SER A 40 -0.36 -3.22 2.06
N MET A 41 0.04 -2.79 0.88
CA MET A 41 -0.76 -2.90 -0.33
C MET A 41 -0.41 -4.18 -1.07
N VAL A 42 -1.43 -4.97 -1.42
CA VAL A 42 -1.31 -6.27 -2.09
C VAL A 42 -2.01 -6.18 -3.43
N SER A 43 -1.35 -6.58 -4.51
CA SER A 43 -1.93 -6.59 -5.85
C SER A 43 -1.45 -7.80 -6.66
N PRO A 44 -2.29 -8.35 -7.57
CA PRO A 44 -1.88 -9.39 -8.51
C PRO A 44 -0.69 -8.99 -9.39
N ALA A 45 -0.56 -7.71 -9.73
CA ALA A 45 0.54 -7.18 -10.52
C ALA A 45 0.72 -5.69 -10.23
N MET A 46 1.95 -5.28 -9.93
CA MET A 46 2.34 -3.88 -9.78
C MET A 46 3.40 -3.54 -10.83
N LEU A 47 3.15 -2.51 -11.63
CA LEU A 47 4.17 -1.99 -12.55
C LEU A 47 5.31 -1.31 -11.78
N GLY A 48 6.52 -1.28 -12.37
CA GLY A 48 7.74 -0.86 -11.67
C GLY A 48 7.66 0.53 -11.02
N ASP A 49 7.07 1.50 -11.71
CA ASP A 49 6.91 2.88 -11.21
C ASP A 49 5.99 2.94 -9.98
N VAL A 50 4.93 2.13 -9.97
CA VAL A 50 3.98 2.01 -8.84
C VAL A 50 4.68 1.47 -7.60
N GLU A 51 5.47 0.43 -7.81
CA GLU A 51 6.22 -0.20 -6.76
C GLU A 51 7.18 0.81 -6.10
N GLU A 52 8.01 1.50 -6.88
CA GLU A 52 8.94 2.52 -6.38
C GLU A 52 8.23 3.68 -5.69
N GLU A 53 7.10 4.13 -6.23
CA GLU A 53 6.34 5.22 -5.62
C GLU A 53 5.71 4.83 -4.27
N LEU A 54 5.20 3.60 -4.12
CA LEU A 54 4.73 3.13 -2.82
C LEU A 54 5.86 3.01 -1.79
N ARG A 55 7.05 2.59 -2.25
CA ARG A 55 8.23 2.51 -1.39
C ARG A 55 8.68 3.90 -0.93
N SER A 56 8.67 4.91 -1.81
CA SER A 56 9.05 6.28 -1.44
C SER A 56 8.06 6.90 -0.43
N ARG A 57 6.79 6.48 -0.49
CA ARG A 57 5.74 6.80 0.48
C ARG A 57 5.80 5.96 1.75
N GLY A 58 6.78 5.06 1.89
CA GLY A 58 6.95 4.19 3.07
C GLY A 58 5.78 3.24 3.31
N ILE A 59 5.09 2.83 2.24
CA ILE A 59 4.01 1.84 2.27
C ILE A 59 4.60 0.50 1.87
N ASN A 60 4.33 -0.55 2.65
CA ASN A 60 4.76 -1.89 2.27
C ASN A 60 3.97 -2.35 1.02
N ARG A 61 4.64 -3.00 0.10
CA ARG A 61 4.07 -3.44 -1.18
C ARG A 61 4.29 -4.95 -1.31
N VAL A 62 3.25 -5.66 -1.74
CA VAL A 62 3.27 -7.10 -2.00
C VAL A 62 2.75 -7.30 -3.42
N ASN A 63 3.69 -7.44 -4.35
CA ASN A 63 3.38 -7.82 -5.71
C ASN A 63 3.33 -9.35 -5.82
N LEU A 64 2.24 -9.89 -6.37
CA LEU A 64 2.03 -11.33 -6.53
C LEU A 64 2.41 -11.86 -7.93
N GLY A 65 2.78 -10.97 -8.86
CA GLY A 65 3.07 -11.28 -10.27
C GLY A 65 4.29 -10.57 -10.83
#